data_AF-A0A7Y6IFD1-F1
#
_entry.id   AF-A0A7Y6IFD1-F1
#
_cell.length_a   1.000
_cell.length_b   1.000
_cell.length_c   1.000
_cell.angle_alpha   90.00
_cell.angle_beta   90.00
_cell.angle_gamma   90.00
#
_symmetry.space_group_name_H-M   'P 1'
#
loop_
_entity.id
_entity.type
_entity.pdbx_description
1 polymer ?
#
loop_
_entity_poly.entity_id
_entity_poly.type
_entity_poly.pdbx_seq_one_letter_code
_entity_poly.pdbx_strand_id
1 'polypeptide(L)'
;MTSTLIVLIAGIVVVLTAVYVSWRAGRLDRLHIRLELAREALDAALMRRRAVVLELAGSRLLDPATSLVLAAAAHEARIAGPEEREHAESDLSGALRAAVDQERFREKLSEAPGGPDLLEELDAAVAKVVYSRRFYNNAVGVTRTAQRRWLARTLRLAGHTEFPSFFEIDDDPPAAMATE
;
A
#
# COMPACT_ATOMS: atom_id res chain seq x y z
N MET A 1 -0.97 39.87 46.51
CA MET A 1 -2.16 39.28 45.82
C MET A 1 -1.94 39.12 44.32
N THR A 2 -1.24 40.03 43.65
CA THR A 2 -0.89 39.91 42.21
C THR A 2 0.07 38.76 41.92
N SER A 3 1.14 38.58 42.71
CA SER A 3 2.12 37.49 42.48
C SER A 3 1.52 36.08 42.65
N THR A 4 0.65 35.89 43.64
CA THR A 4 -0.07 34.62 43.85
C THR A 4 -1.05 34.32 42.72
N LEU A 5 -1.73 35.36 42.20
CA LEU A 5 -2.60 35.24 41.03
C LEU A 5 -1.79 34.85 39.78
N ILE A 6 -0.63 35.47 39.57
CA ILE A 6 0.26 35.15 38.44
C ILE A 6 0.74 33.71 38.51
N VAL A 7 1.18 33.22 39.67
CA VAL A 7 1.62 31.83 39.85
C VAL A 7 0.47 30.86 39.61
N LEU A 8 -0.73 31.16 40.09
CA LEU A 8 -1.92 30.34 39.86
C LEU A 8 -2.28 30.26 38.37
N ILE A 9 -2.30 31.39 37.67
CA ILE A 9 -2.58 31.46 36.24
C ILE A 9 -1.52 30.69 35.45
N ALA A 10 -0.24 30.88 35.78
CA ALA A 10 0.86 30.14 35.15
C ALA A 10 0.70 28.63 35.35
N GLY A 11 0.36 28.18 36.55
CA GLY A 11 0.08 26.77 36.84
C GLY A 11 -1.08 26.22 35.98
N ILE A 12 -2.18 26.95 35.86
CA ILE A 12 -3.32 26.56 35.03
C ILE A 12 -2.91 26.45 33.56
N VAL A 13 -2.17 27.44 33.03
CA VAL A 13 -1.69 27.44 31.63
C VAL A 13 -0.79 26.22 31.36
N VAL A 14 0.10 25.88 32.30
CA VAL A 14 0.97 24.69 32.16
C VAL A 14 0.14 23.41 32.13
N VAL A 15 -0.83 23.25 33.03
CA VAL A 15 -1.70 22.06 33.06
C VAL A 15 -2.52 21.93 31.78
N LEU A 16 -3.15 23.03 31.32
CA LEU A 16 -3.92 23.03 30.07
C LEU A 16 -3.04 22.68 28.86
N THR A 17 -1.81 23.19 28.83
CA THR A 17 -0.84 22.87 27.78
C THR A 17 -0.46 21.39 27.83
N ALA A 18 -0.16 20.83 28.99
CA ALA A 18 0.18 19.42 29.15
C ALA A 18 -0.96 18.49 28.69
N VAL A 19 -2.21 18.80 29.06
CA VAL A 19 -3.39 18.05 28.63
C VAL A 19 -3.58 18.14 27.11
N TYR A 20 -3.45 19.34 26.54
CA TYR A 20 -3.55 19.56 25.10
C TYR A 20 -2.50 18.76 24.31
N VAL A 21 -1.24 18.78 24.77
CA VAL A 21 -0.14 18.03 24.16
C VAL A 21 -0.40 16.52 24.26
N SER A 22 -0.81 16.02 25.43
CA SER A 22 -1.13 14.60 25.63
C SER A 22 -2.25 14.10 24.71
N TRP A 23 -3.34 14.86 24.58
CA TRP A 23 -4.42 14.53 23.66
C TRP A 23 -3.98 14.53 22.19
N ARG A 24 -3.13 15.49 21.80
CA ARG A 24 -2.58 15.56 20.43
C ARG A 24 -1.58 14.43 20.14
N ALA A 25 -0.75 14.05 21.11
CA ALA A 25 0.18 12.93 21.02
C ALA A 25 -0.59 11.64 20.72
N GLY A 26 -1.62 11.33 21.51
CA GLY A 26 -2.44 10.13 21.28
C GLY A 26 -3.20 10.14 19.95
N ARG A 27 -3.53 11.31 19.40
CA ARG A 27 -4.13 11.40 18.06
C ARG A 27 -3.11 11.12 16.95
N LEU A 28 -1.86 11.54 17.09
CA LEU A 28 -0.79 11.27 16.12
C LEU A 28 -0.40 9.80 16.15
N ASP A 29 -0.29 9.21 17.33
CA ASP A 29 0.02 7.80 17.54
C ASP A 29 -0.97 6.88 16.80
N ARG A 30 -2.28 7.15 16.94
CA ARG A 30 -3.32 6.43 16.19
C ARG A 30 -3.21 6.57 14.67
N LEU A 31 -2.67 7.68 14.16
CA LEU A 31 -2.43 7.83 12.72
C LEU A 31 -1.22 7.02 12.27
N HIS A 32 -0.18 6.92 13.11
CA HIS A 32 1.01 6.13 12.82
C HIS A 32 0.67 4.64 12.76
N ILE A 33 -0.05 4.12 13.77
CA ILE A 33 -0.52 2.73 13.79
C ILE A 33 -1.37 2.42 12.55
N ARG A 34 -2.27 3.33 12.15
CA ARG A 34 -3.08 3.14 10.94
C ARG A 34 -2.24 3.10 9.66
N LEU A 35 -1.19 3.91 9.59
CA LEU A 35 -0.28 3.94 8.45
C LEU A 35 0.54 2.65 8.37
N GLU A 36 1.06 2.17 9.49
CA GLU A 36 1.80 0.90 9.58
C GLU A 36 0.92 -0.27 9.15
N LEU A 37 -0.30 -0.37 9.69
CA LEU A 37 -1.26 -1.41 9.28
C LEU A 37 -1.63 -1.32 7.79
N ALA A 38 -1.76 -0.11 7.24
CA ALA A 38 -2.02 0.08 5.82
C ALA A 38 -0.83 -0.36 4.96
N ARG A 39 0.40 -0.13 5.44
CA ARG A 39 1.63 -0.57 4.78
C ARG A 39 1.75 -2.10 4.77
N GLU A 40 1.53 -2.73 5.91
CA GLU A 40 1.53 -4.20 6.02
C GLU A 40 0.46 -4.83 5.12
N ALA A 41 -0.73 -4.24 5.07
CA ALA A 41 -1.81 -4.73 4.21
C ALA A 41 -1.50 -4.57 2.71
N LEU A 42 -0.76 -3.53 2.31
CA LEU A 42 -0.25 -3.35 0.96
C LEU A 42 0.82 -4.39 0.62
N ASP A 43 1.82 -4.56 1.50
CA ASP A 43 2.90 -5.52 1.29
C ASP A 43 2.36 -6.96 1.19
N ALA A 44 1.36 -7.31 2.02
CA ALA A 44 0.68 -8.61 1.94
C ALA A 44 -0.08 -8.80 0.62
N ALA A 45 -0.77 -7.76 0.12
CA ALA A 45 -1.48 -7.81 -1.15
C ALA A 45 -0.54 -8.00 -2.34
N LEU A 46 0.58 -7.27 -2.36
CA LEU A 46 1.62 -7.41 -3.39
C LEU A 46 2.24 -8.80 -3.37
N MET A 47 2.59 -9.31 -2.18
CA MET A 47 3.15 -10.66 -2.05
C MET A 47 2.16 -11.73 -2.54
N ARG A 48 0.88 -11.60 -2.21
CA ARG A 48 -0.17 -12.51 -2.69
C ARG A 48 -0.30 -12.48 -4.20
N ARG A 49 -0.33 -11.29 -4.82
CA ARG A 49 -0.36 -11.14 -6.29
C ARG A 49 0.82 -11.83 -6.95
N ARG A 50 2.04 -11.60 -6.47
CA ARG A 50 3.25 -12.24 -7.02
C ARG A 50 3.18 -13.76 -6.93
N ALA A 51 2.68 -14.31 -5.81
CA ALA A 51 2.51 -15.75 -5.64
C ALA A 51 1.54 -16.34 -6.68
N VAL A 52 0.39 -15.70 -6.88
CA VAL A 52 -0.61 -16.12 -7.87
C VAL A 52 -0.07 -16.01 -9.30
N VAL A 53 0.69 -14.97 -9.62
CA VAL A 53 1.32 -14.83 -10.94
C VAL A 53 2.38 -15.93 -11.18
N LEU A 54 3.14 -16.31 -10.16
CA LEU A 54 4.10 -17.43 -10.26
C LEU A 54 3.39 -18.77 -10.45
N GLU A 55 2.26 -18.99 -9.77
CA GLU A 55 1.41 -20.17 -9.95
C GLU A 55 0.85 -20.22 -11.38
N LEU A 56 0.35 -19.09 -11.89
CA LEU A 56 -0.09 -18.95 -13.27
C LEU A 56 1.02 -19.25 -14.27
N ALA A 57 2.23 -18.72 -14.06
CA ALA A 57 3.38 -19.00 -14.91
C ALA A 57 3.77 -20.50 -14.89
N GLY A 58 3.57 -21.18 -13.76
CA GLY A 58 3.84 -22.61 -13.58
C GLY A 58 2.74 -23.56 -14.07
N SER A 59 1.53 -23.06 -14.33
CA SER A 59 0.35 -23.86 -14.71
C SER A 59 0.46 -24.61 -16.05
N ARG A 60 1.45 -24.26 -16.89
CA ARG A 60 1.61 -24.73 -18.29
C ARG A 60 0.45 -24.40 -19.23
N LEU A 61 -0.41 -23.46 -18.83
CA LEU A 61 -1.56 -23.02 -19.63
C LEU A 61 -1.22 -21.86 -20.57
N LEU A 62 -0.06 -21.24 -20.36
CA LEU A 62 0.48 -20.17 -21.18
C LEU A 62 1.52 -20.71 -22.16
N ASP A 63 1.79 -19.96 -23.22
CA ASP A 63 2.93 -20.25 -24.06
C ASP A 63 4.24 -20.07 -23.25
N PRO A 64 5.31 -20.80 -23.61
CA PRO A 64 6.56 -20.77 -22.85
C PRO A 64 7.19 -19.38 -22.72
N ALA A 65 6.98 -18.49 -23.69
CA ALA A 65 7.55 -17.14 -23.62
C ALA A 65 6.79 -16.29 -22.60
N THR A 66 5.46 -16.30 -22.63
CA THR A 66 4.64 -15.57 -21.64
C THR A 66 4.87 -16.10 -20.22
N SER A 67 4.93 -17.43 -20.03
CA SER A 67 5.27 -18.03 -18.72
C SER A 67 6.62 -17.53 -18.18
N LEU A 68 7.65 -17.48 -19.03
CA LEU A 68 8.97 -17.01 -18.63
C LEU A 68 8.99 -15.52 -18.29
N VAL A 69 8.31 -14.69 -19.08
CA VAL A 69 8.21 -13.24 -18.84
C VAL A 69 7.49 -12.95 -17.52
N LEU A 70 6.36 -13.61 -17.26
CA LEU A 70 5.63 -13.46 -16.00
C LEU A 70 6.42 -13.95 -14.79
N ALA A 71 7.09 -15.09 -14.92
CA ALA A 71 7.92 -15.62 -13.84
C ALA A 71 9.12 -14.70 -13.53
N ALA A 72 9.76 -14.14 -14.55
CA ALA A 72 10.87 -13.19 -14.39
C ALA A 72 10.40 -11.90 -13.71
N ALA A 73 9.33 -11.27 -14.21
CA ALA A 73 8.79 -10.05 -13.63
C ALA A 73 8.32 -10.24 -12.17
N ALA A 74 7.67 -11.37 -11.87
CA ALA A 74 7.25 -11.69 -10.50
C ALA A 74 8.45 -11.92 -9.56
N HIS A 75 9.54 -12.51 -10.09
CA HIS A 75 10.77 -12.69 -9.35
C HIS A 75 11.49 -11.38 -9.08
N GLU A 76 11.61 -10.51 -10.09
CA GLU A 76 12.20 -9.17 -9.98
C GLU A 76 11.45 -8.32 -8.95
N ALA A 77 10.12 -8.27 -9.03
CA ALA A 77 9.29 -7.59 -8.04
C ALA A 77 9.50 -8.13 -6.61
N ARG A 78 9.78 -9.43 -6.46
CA ARG A 78 10.02 -10.07 -5.16
C ARG A 78 11.36 -9.68 -4.54
N ILE A 79 12.40 -9.51 -5.35
CA ILE A 79 13.76 -9.21 -4.86
C ILE A 79 14.10 -7.71 -4.87
N ALA A 80 13.30 -6.88 -5.54
CA ALA A 80 13.52 -5.45 -5.66
C ALA A 80 13.67 -4.76 -4.29
N GLY A 81 14.68 -3.90 -4.19
CA GLY A 81 14.90 -3.07 -3.01
C GLY A 81 13.85 -1.95 -2.88
N PRO A 82 13.81 -1.21 -1.75
CA PRO A 82 12.81 -0.17 -1.51
C PRO A 82 12.71 0.90 -2.61
N GLU A 83 13.84 1.27 -3.23
CA GLU A 83 13.89 2.29 -4.29
C GLU A 83 13.40 1.77 -5.64
N GLU A 84 13.65 0.49 -5.95
CA GLU A 84 13.29 -0.13 -7.23
C GLU A 84 11.90 -0.79 -7.21
N ARG A 85 11.33 -0.98 -6.01
CA ARG A 85 10.10 -1.74 -5.79
C ARG A 85 8.92 -1.22 -6.60
N GLU A 86 8.77 0.10 -6.70
CA GLU A 86 7.69 0.72 -7.48
C GLU A 86 7.80 0.41 -8.97
N HIS A 87 9.02 0.46 -9.51
CA HIS A 87 9.28 0.14 -10.90
C HIS A 87 9.03 -1.34 -11.19
N ALA A 88 9.63 -2.23 -10.39
CA ALA A 88 9.47 -3.68 -10.58
C ALA A 88 8.01 -4.15 -10.43
N GLU A 89 7.23 -3.53 -9.54
CA GLU A 89 5.79 -3.83 -9.42
C GLU A 89 4.96 -3.31 -10.59
N SER A 90 5.37 -2.20 -11.19
CA SER A 90 4.76 -1.66 -12.40
C SER A 90 5.06 -2.53 -13.61
N ASP A 91 6.31 -3.02 -13.74
CA ASP A 91 6.71 -3.95 -14.79
C ASP A 91 5.94 -5.28 -14.69
N LEU A 92 5.75 -5.80 -13.47
CA LEU A 92 4.89 -6.95 -13.22
C LEU A 92 3.45 -6.70 -13.66
N SER A 93 2.87 -5.55 -13.32
CA SER A 93 1.51 -5.21 -13.76
C SER A 93 1.42 -5.11 -15.29
N GLY A 94 2.42 -4.52 -15.94
CA GLY A 94 2.50 -4.41 -17.40
C GLY A 94 2.62 -5.78 -18.08
N ALA A 95 3.49 -6.66 -17.57
CA ALA A 95 3.63 -8.03 -18.06
C ALA A 95 2.34 -8.84 -17.87
N LEU A 96 1.69 -8.71 -16.70
CA LEU A 96 0.42 -9.36 -16.41
C LEU A 96 -0.69 -8.88 -17.36
N ARG A 97 -0.77 -7.58 -17.59
CA ARG A 97 -1.74 -6.98 -18.53
C ARG A 97 -1.52 -7.50 -19.95
N ALA A 98 -0.28 -7.49 -20.43
CA ALA A 98 0.07 -8.02 -21.75
C ALA A 98 -0.26 -9.53 -21.89
N ALA A 99 -0.18 -10.31 -20.80
CA ALA A 99 -0.57 -11.71 -20.80
C ALA A 99 -2.09 -11.91 -20.81
N VAL A 100 -2.82 -11.17 -19.97
CA VAL A 100 -4.28 -11.28 -19.83
C VAL A 100 -5.03 -10.73 -21.04
N ASP A 101 -4.49 -9.71 -21.71
CA ASP A 101 -5.07 -9.11 -22.91
C ASP A 101 -4.88 -9.98 -24.18
N GLN A 102 -4.18 -11.12 -24.08
CA GLN A 102 -4.07 -12.07 -25.18
C GLN A 102 -5.44 -12.66 -25.54
N GLU A 103 -5.69 -12.81 -26.85
CA GLU A 103 -6.95 -13.33 -27.34
C GLU A 103 -7.22 -14.75 -26.79
N ARG A 104 -8.45 -14.94 -26.27
CA ARG A 104 -8.92 -16.20 -25.67
C ARG A 104 -8.15 -16.64 -24.42
N PHE A 105 -7.36 -15.77 -23.78
CA PHE A 105 -6.66 -16.11 -22.53
C PHE A 105 -7.62 -16.64 -21.47
N ARG A 106 -8.66 -15.86 -21.16
CA ARG A 106 -9.65 -16.23 -20.12
C ARG A 106 -10.45 -17.47 -20.51
N GLU A 107 -10.77 -17.64 -21.80
CA GLU A 107 -11.48 -18.81 -22.33
C GLU A 107 -10.63 -20.07 -22.16
N LYS A 108 -9.38 -20.08 -22.64
CA LYS A 108 -8.43 -21.19 -22.50
C LYS A 108 -8.16 -21.55 -21.05
N LEU A 109 -8.02 -20.54 -20.19
CA LEU A 109 -7.79 -20.74 -18.77
C LEU A 109 -9.04 -21.31 -18.09
N SER A 110 -10.24 -20.88 -18.48
CA SER A 110 -11.49 -21.45 -17.94
C SER A 110 -11.74 -22.90 -18.38
N GLU A 111 -11.28 -23.28 -19.57
CA GLU A 111 -11.38 -24.66 -20.08
C GLU A 111 -10.41 -25.63 -19.39
N ALA A 112 -9.35 -25.10 -18.75
CA ALA A 112 -8.33 -25.91 -18.11
C ALA A 112 -8.76 -26.42 -16.72
N PRO A 113 -8.35 -27.63 -16.31
CA PRO A 113 -8.58 -28.12 -14.95
C PRO A 113 -7.97 -27.18 -13.90
N GLY A 114 -8.79 -26.63 -13.00
CA GLY A 114 -8.37 -25.69 -11.96
C GLY A 114 -8.10 -24.25 -12.44
N GLY A 115 -8.27 -23.97 -13.73
CA GLY A 115 -8.07 -22.62 -14.25
C GLY A 115 -9.16 -21.59 -13.88
N PRO A 116 -10.45 -21.96 -13.71
CA PRO A 116 -11.46 -21.05 -13.16
C PRO A 116 -11.11 -20.53 -11.76
N ASP A 117 -10.67 -21.42 -10.86
CA ASP A 117 -10.27 -21.05 -9.49
C ASP A 117 -9.05 -20.13 -9.52
N LEU A 118 -8.07 -20.41 -10.40
CA LEU A 118 -6.88 -19.58 -10.57
C LEU A 118 -7.20 -18.20 -11.16
N LEU A 119 -8.17 -18.10 -12.07
CA LEU A 119 -8.68 -16.83 -12.59
C LEU A 119 -9.33 -16.00 -11.48
N GLU A 120 -10.20 -16.60 -10.67
CA GLU A 120 -10.84 -15.91 -9.55
C GLU A 120 -9.81 -15.42 -8.54
N GLU A 121 -8.81 -16.25 -8.22
CA GLU A 121 -7.73 -15.90 -7.31
C GLU A 121 -6.85 -14.76 -7.87
N LEU A 122 -6.59 -14.76 -9.18
CA LEU A 122 -5.86 -13.69 -9.86
C LEU A 122 -6.64 -12.38 -9.85
N ASP A 123 -7.92 -12.43 -10.22
CA ASP A 123 -8.82 -11.27 -10.23
C ASP A 123 -8.89 -10.66 -8.81
N ALA A 124 -9.08 -11.49 -7.79
CA ALA A 124 -9.11 -11.07 -6.40
C ALA A 124 -7.78 -10.45 -5.95
N ALA A 125 -6.64 -11.04 -6.33
CA ALA A 125 -5.32 -10.54 -5.96
C ALA A 125 -5.01 -9.19 -6.62
N VAL A 126 -5.33 -9.02 -7.91
CA VAL A 126 -5.16 -7.75 -8.63
C VAL A 126 -6.04 -6.66 -8.02
N ALA A 127 -7.34 -6.94 -7.81
CA ALA A 127 -8.25 -5.99 -7.19
C ALA A 127 -7.81 -5.59 -5.76
N LYS A 128 -7.28 -6.56 -5.00
CA LYS A 128 -6.78 -6.31 -3.64
C LYS A 128 -5.60 -5.34 -3.62
N VAL A 129 -4.68 -5.42 -4.57
CA VAL A 129 -3.55 -4.48 -4.69
C VAL A 129 -4.04 -3.06 -4.92
N VAL A 130 -4.98 -2.86 -5.85
CA VAL A 130 -5.57 -1.54 -6.14
C VAL A 130 -6.21 -0.94 -4.88
N TYR A 131 -7.01 -1.74 -4.17
CA TYR A 131 -7.63 -1.30 -2.93
C TYR A 131 -6.60 -0.95 -1.85
N SER A 132 -5.63 -1.82 -1.61
CA SER A 132 -4.61 -1.62 -0.59
C SER A 132 -3.74 -0.40 -0.88
N ARG A 133 -3.36 -0.15 -2.13
CA ARG A 133 -2.60 1.05 -2.53
C ARG A 133 -3.39 2.32 -2.28
N ARG A 134 -4.66 2.36 -2.67
CA ARG A 134 -5.54 3.51 -2.40
C ARG A 134 -5.68 3.76 -0.90
N PHE A 135 -5.87 2.70 -0.12
CA PHE A 135 -5.98 2.81 1.34
C PHE A 135 -4.69 3.34 2.00
N TYR A 136 -3.53 2.82 1.58
CA TYR A 136 -2.22 3.30 2.02
C TYR A 136 -2.00 4.78 1.66
N ASN A 137 -2.23 5.17 0.40
CA ASN A 137 -2.06 6.55 -0.04
C ASN A 137 -2.99 7.53 0.68
N ASN A 138 -4.23 7.12 0.98
CA ASN A 138 -5.13 7.89 1.84
C ASN A 138 -4.58 8.05 3.26
N ALA A 139 -4.06 6.97 3.86
CA ALA A 139 -3.44 7.03 5.18
C ALA A 139 -2.19 7.94 5.20
N VAL A 140 -1.37 7.89 4.16
CA VAL A 140 -0.23 8.81 3.95
C VAL A 140 -0.72 10.25 3.88
N GLY A 141 -1.74 10.57 3.08
CA GLY A 141 -2.29 11.92 2.97
C GLY A 141 -2.79 12.48 4.29
N VAL A 142 -3.56 11.69 5.06
CA VAL A 142 -4.04 12.07 6.39
C VAL A 142 -2.88 12.27 7.37
N THR A 143 -1.86 11.41 7.31
CA THR A 143 -0.68 11.50 8.19
C THR A 143 0.17 12.73 7.86
N ARG A 144 0.45 13.00 6.57
CA ARG A 144 1.22 14.17 6.12
C ARG A 144 0.51 15.48 6.49
N THR A 145 -0.81 15.56 6.30
CA THR A 145 -1.58 16.76 6.69
C THR A 145 -1.58 16.97 8.21
N ALA A 146 -1.60 15.88 9.00
CA ALA A 146 -1.49 15.95 10.45
C ALA A 146 -0.09 16.38 10.92
N GLN A 147 0.98 15.88 10.29
CA GLN A 147 2.38 16.24 10.58
C GLN A 147 2.76 17.67 10.14
N ARG A 148 2.14 18.20 9.07
CA ARG A 148 2.39 19.58 8.61
C ARG A 148 1.86 20.66 9.55
N ARG A 149 0.92 20.36 10.45
CA ARG A 149 0.37 21.35 11.39
C ARG A 149 1.44 21.78 12.40
N TRP A 150 1.66 23.09 12.48
CA TRP A 150 2.71 23.81 13.22
C TRP A 150 3.06 23.23 14.60
N LEU A 151 2.06 22.78 15.36
CA LEU A 151 2.22 22.20 16.69
C LEU A 151 2.98 20.85 16.75
N ALA A 152 2.89 20.01 15.71
CA ALA A 152 3.68 18.76 15.66
C ALA A 152 5.17 19.06 15.43
N ARG A 153 5.45 20.18 14.75
CA ARG A 153 6.80 20.65 14.41
C ARG A 153 7.46 21.35 15.59
N THR A 154 6.74 22.21 16.31
CA THR A 154 7.27 22.95 17.47
C THR A 154 7.52 22.08 18.68
N LEU A 155 6.71 21.04 18.90
CA LEU A 155 6.87 20.17 20.06
C LEU A 155 7.82 18.97 19.83
N ARG A 156 8.45 18.84 18.64
CA ARG A 156 9.30 17.69 18.24
C ARG A 156 8.66 16.32 18.51
N LEU A 157 7.33 16.25 18.61
CA LEU A 157 6.60 15.00 18.91
C LEU A 157 6.67 13.96 17.78
N ALA A 158 6.99 14.39 16.56
CA ALA A 158 7.14 13.49 15.41
C ALA A 158 8.51 12.80 15.34
N GLY A 159 9.45 13.10 16.24
CA GLY A 159 10.80 12.53 16.20
C GLY A 159 11.54 12.86 14.88
N HIS A 160 12.50 11.99 14.51
CA HIS A 160 13.20 12.01 13.22
C HIS A 160 12.52 11.11 12.17
N THR A 161 11.26 10.71 12.39
CA THR A 161 10.60 9.78 11.48
C THR A 161 10.44 10.45 10.12
N GLU A 162 10.98 9.80 9.10
CA GLU A 162 10.92 10.27 7.71
C GLU A 162 9.46 10.47 7.29
N PHE A 163 9.21 11.51 6.48
CA PHE A 163 7.86 11.78 6.01
C PHE A 163 7.38 10.61 5.15
N PRO A 164 6.17 10.07 5.38
CA PRO A 164 5.69 8.96 4.59
C PRO A 164 5.52 9.39 3.12
N SER A 165 6.08 8.58 2.22
CA SER A 165 5.94 8.72 0.78
C SER A 165 4.68 8.01 0.28
N PHE A 166 4.10 8.56 -0.79
CA PHE A 166 3.07 7.85 -1.53
C PHE A 166 3.69 6.66 -2.24
N PHE A 167 2.90 5.60 -2.44
CA PHE A 167 3.30 4.45 -3.24
C PHE A 167 2.63 4.55 -4.62
N GLU A 168 3.45 4.73 -5.64
CA GLU A 168 3.02 4.90 -7.03
C GLU A 168 3.46 3.68 -7.84
N ILE A 169 2.48 2.92 -8.32
CA ILE A 169 2.70 1.81 -9.23
C ILE A 169 1.66 1.89 -10.35
N ASP A 170 2.02 1.43 -11.54
CA ASP A 170 1.01 1.07 -12.54
C ASP A 170 0.24 -0.15 -12.02
N ASP A 171 -1.00 0.06 -11.62
CA ASP A 171 -1.92 -0.97 -11.12
C ASP A 171 -3.23 -1.00 -11.90
N ASP A 172 -3.27 -0.42 -13.12
CA ASP A 172 -4.49 -0.45 -13.92
C ASP A 172 -4.87 -1.91 -14.21
N PRO A 173 -6.07 -2.35 -13.79
CA PRO A 173 -6.50 -3.71 -14.04
C PRO A 173 -6.54 -3.96 -15.55
N PRO A 174 -6.20 -5.18 -16.02
CA PRO A 174 -6.37 -5.53 -17.43
C PRO A 174 -7.78 -5.20 -17.89
N ALA A 175 -7.96 -4.78 -19.15
CA ALA A 175 -9.28 -4.37 -19.66
C ALA A 175 -10.31 -5.51 -19.54
N ALA A 176 -9.83 -6.75 -19.63
CA ALA A 176 -10.64 -7.96 -19.43
C ALA A 176 -11.13 -8.19 -17.97
N MET A 177 -10.67 -7.39 -17.00
CA MET A 177 -10.97 -7.47 -15.56
C MET A 177 -11.56 -6.18 -15.00
N ALA A 178 -11.72 -5.14 -15.82
CA ALA A 178 -12.42 -3.92 -15.42
C ALA A 178 -13.91 -4.25 -15.24
N THR A 179 -14.34 -4.35 -13.98
CA THR A 179 -15.76 -4.39 -13.65
C THR A 179 -16.34 -3.01 -13.89
N GLU A 180 -17.39 -2.92 -14.71
CA GLU A 180 -18.26 -1.73 -14.79
C GLU A 180 -18.78 -1.30 -13.42
#